data_AF-A0AAE4V981-F1
#
_entry.id   AF-A0AAE4V981-F1
#
_cell.length_a   1.000
_cell.length_b   1.000
_cell.length_c   1.000
_cell.angle_alpha   90.00
_cell.angle_beta   90.00
_cell.angle_gamma   90.00
#
_symmetry.space_group_name_H-M   'P 1'
#
loop_
_entity.id
_entity.type
_entity.pdbx_description
1 polymer ?
#
loop_
_entity_poly.entity_id
_entity_poly.type
_entity_poly.pdbx_seq_one_letter_code
_entity_poly.pdbx_strand_id
1 'polypeptide(L)'
;MGTAILVIVVGVLVGGAMVTSPQRIWWLTESWKFKNPEANEPSDTAYGMTRAGGVFVILLALFVGWSVIHSEFERKNRREAEQQRKAAEAAFVVPRPENRGQLPVIGYFTRKAPKSLEITVYYLAPRESVRVAVRDSASHGPFKSSFPCYTSAAWGPATDAPRRVNPELFWAPEELGAVAKSERCHPGVGSKVHETSRFVDGPVPPPVVTDSAIVDRYGNEILPAAAGNVVPKLPEKMYPDP
;
A
#
# COMPACT_ATOMS: atom_id res chain seq x y z
N MET A 1 18.23 11.57 -25.32
CA MET A 1 19.34 10.69 -25.77
C MET A 1 20.26 11.36 -26.80
N GLY A 2 19.75 11.87 -27.94
CA GLY A 2 20.62 12.49 -28.98
C GLY A 2 21.47 13.68 -28.53
N THR A 3 20.94 14.53 -27.65
CA THR A 3 21.65 15.69 -27.08
C THR A 3 22.84 15.30 -26.22
N ALA A 4 22.71 14.28 -25.36
CA ALA A 4 23.79 13.81 -24.49
C ALA A 4 24.94 13.18 -25.29
N ILE A 5 24.61 12.40 -26.33
CA ILE A 5 25.61 11.82 -27.24
C ILE A 5 26.35 12.93 -27.98
N LEU A 6 25.64 13.96 -28.45
CA LEU A 6 26.27 15.11 -29.10
C LEU A 6 27.24 15.85 -28.17
N VAL A 7 26.86 16.10 -26.91
CA VAL A 7 27.74 16.72 -25.91
C VAL A 7 29.01 15.90 -25.68
N ILE A 8 28.90 14.57 -25.58
CA ILE A 8 30.05 13.68 -25.43
C ILE A 8 30.94 13.76 -26.67
N VAL A 9 30.38 13.60 -27.86
CA VAL A 9 31.15 13.59 -29.12
C VAL A 9 31.88 14.92 -29.32
N VAL A 10 31.18 16.05 -29.18
CA VAL A 10 31.79 17.38 -29.36
C VAL A 10 32.83 17.64 -28.27
N GLY A 11 32.53 17.35 -27.00
CA GLY A 11 33.46 17.56 -25.90
C GLY A 11 34.73 16.71 -26.02
N VAL A 12 34.60 15.45 -26.46
CA VAL A 12 35.74 14.56 -26.69
C VAL A 12 36.59 15.02 -27.88
N LEU A 13 35.97 15.47 -28.97
CA LEU A 13 36.70 15.98 -30.13
C LEU A 13 37.46 17.29 -29.80
N VAL A 14 36.79 18.24 -29.15
CA VAL A 14 37.41 19.52 -28.76
C VAL A 14 38.50 19.31 -27.71
N GLY A 15 38.21 18.56 -26.64
CA GLY A 15 39.21 18.26 -25.62
C GLY A 15 40.36 17.42 -26.16
N GLY A 16 40.08 16.47 -27.05
CA GLY A 16 41.10 15.66 -27.73
C GLY A 16 42.06 16.52 -28.57
N ALA A 17 41.54 17.46 -29.36
CA ALA A 17 42.36 18.39 -30.14
C ALA A 17 43.27 19.25 -29.24
N MET A 18 42.76 19.71 -28.08
CA MET A 18 43.54 20.44 -27.08
C MET A 18 44.67 19.60 -26.46
N VAL A 19 44.46 18.29 -26.28
CA VAL A 19 45.47 17.36 -25.77
C VAL A 19 46.55 17.07 -26.82
N THR A 20 46.15 16.74 -28.05
CA THR A 20 47.08 16.22 -29.08
C THR A 20 47.89 17.31 -29.76
N SER A 21 47.33 18.51 -29.96
CA SER A 21 47.98 19.54 -30.79
C SER A 21 47.67 20.98 -30.34
N PRO A 22 48.03 21.35 -29.10
CA PRO A 22 47.74 22.69 -28.57
C PRO A 22 48.48 23.82 -29.34
N GLN A 23 49.69 23.56 -29.84
CA GLN A 23 50.46 24.49 -30.69
C GLN A 23 49.72 24.84 -31.98
N ARG A 24 49.17 23.82 -32.68
CA ARG A 24 48.40 24.04 -33.92
C ARG A 24 47.14 24.84 -33.65
N ILE A 25 46.46 24.60 -32.53
CA ILE A 25 45.27 25.37 -32.16
C ILE A 25 45.64 26.84 -31.95
N TRP A 26 46.69 27.12 -31.17
CA TRP A 26 47.14 28.49 -30.94
C TRP A 26 47.52 29.22 -32.23
N TRP A 27 48.24 28.55 -33.14
CA TRP A 27 48.56 29.11 -34.45
C TRP A 27 47.32 29.40 -35.30
N LEU A 28 46.27 28.58 -35.21
CA LEU A 28 45.03 28.80 -35.95
C LEU A 28 44.13 29.87 -35.33
N THR A 29 44.12 30.03 -33.99
CA THR A 29 43.13 30.86 -33.29
C THR A 29 43.67 32.16 -32.71
N GLU A 30 44.98 32.24 -32.41
CA GLU A 30 45.55 33.35 -31.64
C GLU A 30 46.78 34.02 -32.27
N SER A 31 47.54 33.33 -33.11
CA SER A 31 48.79 33.88 -33.70
C SER A 31 48.58 35.22 -34.44
N TRP A 32 47.45 35.38 -35.13
CA TRP A 32 47.08 36.57 -35.89
C TRP A 32 46.92 37.85 -35.04
N LYS A 33 46.78 37.71 -33.71
CA LYS A 33 46.68 38.85 -32.79
C LYS A 33 48.02 39.54 -32.58
N PHE A 34 49.13 38.90 -32.93
CA PHE A 34 50.48 39.39 -32.65
C PHE A 34 51.23 39.74 -33.93
N LYS A 35 51.95 40.88 -33.91
CA LYS A 35 52.81 41.29 -35.04
C LYS A 35 53.97 40.30 -35.29
N ASN A 36 54.51 39.70 -34.23
CA ASN A 36 55.56 38.68 -34.26
C ASN A 36 55.06 37.42 -33.53
N PRO A 37 54.33 36.53 -34.20
CA PRO A 37 53.73 35.36 -33.56
C PRO A 37 54.77 34.38 -33.02
N GLU A 38 55.90 34.19 -33.71
CA GLU A 38 56.98 33.29 -33.25
C GLU A 38 57.63 33.75 -31.93
N ALA A 39 57.65 35.06 -31.66
CA ALA A 39 58.22 35.61 -30.43
C ALA A 39 57.24 35.60 -29.25
N ASN A 40 55.94 35.42 -29.51
CA ASN A 40 54.87 35.41 -28.52
C ASN A 40 54.20 34.03 -28.38
N GLU A 41 54.85 32.97 -28.89
CA GLU A 41 54.36 31.62 -28.73
C GLU A 41 54.31 31.24 -27.23
N PRO A 42 53.21 30.61 -26.77
CA PRO A 42 53.08 30.12 -25.40
C PRO A 42 54.24 29.21 -24.99
N SER A 43 54.67 29.32 -23.74
CA SER A 43 55.69 28.43 -23.19
C SER A 43 55.21 26.97 -23.12
N ASP A 44 56.14 26.02 -23.05
CA ASP A 44 55.83 24.59 -22.88
C ASP A 44 54.93 24.31 -21.65
N THR A 45 55.12 25.07 -20.57
CA THR A 45 54.26 25.01 -19.38
C THR A 45 52.84 25.49 -19.65
N ALA A 46 52.67 26.53 -20.46
CA ALA A 46 51.35 27.01 -20.89
C ALA A 46 50.66 25.97 -21.77
N TYR A 47 51.37 25.35 -22.71
CA TYR A 47 50.85 24.23 -23.50
C TYR A 47 50.53 22.99 -22.67
N GLY A 48 51.34 22.67 -21.66
CA GLY A 48 51.03 21.63 -20.68
C GLY A 48 49.71 21.89 -19.95
N MET A 49 49.45 23.14 -19.59
CA MET A 49 48.19 23.55 -18.96
C MET A 49 46.99 23.47 -19.91
N THR A 50 47.18 23.78 -21.21
CA THR A 50 46.15 23.57 -22.24
C THR A 50 45.81 22.09 -22.41
N ARG A 51 46.81 21.19 -22.39
CA ARG A 51 46.58 19.74 -22.46
C ARG A 51 45.79 19.25 -21.24
N ALA A 52 46.14 19.71 -20.04
CA ALA A 52 45.39 19.41 -18.82
C ALA A 52 43.94 19.92 -18.89
N GLY A 53 43.73 21.12 -19.43
CA GLY A 53 42.41 21.67 -19.72
C GLY A 53 41.61 20.81 -20.72
N GLY A 54 42.25 20.30 -21.77
CA GLY A 54 41.65 19.37 -22.72
C GLY A 54 41.18 18.06 -22.07
N VAL A 55 42.00 17.48 -21.17
CA VAL A 55 41.60 16.30 -20.38
C VAL A 55 40.41 16.62 -19.50
N PHE A 56 40.39 17.78 -18.84
CA PHE A 56 39.26 18.20 -18.01
C PHE A 56 37.97 18.36 -18.84
N VAL A 57 38.03 18.94 -20.03
CA VAL A 57 36.89 19.07 -20.95
C VAL A 57 36.33 17.70 -21.34
N ILE A 58 37.21 16.73 -21.63
CA ILE A 58 36.79 15.35 -21.92
C ILE A 58 36.04 14.75 -20.72
N LEU A 59 36.63 14.83 -19.53
CA LEU A 59 36.02 14.27 -18.31
C LEU A 59 34.68 14.93 -17.99
N LEU A 60 34.60 16.25 -18.13
CA LEU A 60 33.36 17.00 -17.91
C LEU A 60 32.28 16.59 -18.93
N ALA A 61 32.63 16.45 -20.20
CA ALA A 61 31.70 16.04 -21.25
C ALA A 61 31.17 14.62 -21.01
N LEU A 62 32.04 13.69 -20.61
CA LEU A 62 31.66 12.32 -20.23
C LEU A 62 30.73 12.33 -19.01
N PHE A 63 31.06 13.10 -17.97
CA PHE A 63 30.27 13.17 -16.75
C PHE A 63 28.87 13.76 -17.00
N VAL A 64 28.79 14.87 -17.73
CA VAL A 64 27.51 15.53 -18.07
C VAL A 64 26.69 14.61 -18.98
N GLY A 65 27.29 14.04 -20.02
CA GLY A 65 26.61 13.13 -20.92
C GLY A 65 26.07 11.88 -20.21
N TRP A 66 26.90 11.27 -19.35
CA TRP A 66 26.49 10.16 -18.48
C TRP A 66 25.32 10.53 -17.58
N SER A 67 25.41 11.66 -16.87
CA SER A 67 24.38 12.12 -15.94
C SER A 67 23.04 12.33 -16.63
N VAL A 68 23.04 12.92 -17.83
CA VAL A 68 21.81 13.11 -18.63
C VAL A 68 21.25 11.75 -19.06
N ILE A 69 22.07 10.84 -19.61
CA ILE A 69 21.62 9.50 -20.03
C ILE A 69 21.03 8.74 -18.85
N HIS A 70 21.69 8.75 -17.70
CA HIS A 70 21.22 8.08 -16.49
C HIS A 70 19.87 8.64 -16.02
N SER A 71 19.69 9.97 -16.01
CA SER A 71 18.43 10.59 -15.63
C SER A 71 17.26 10.27 -16.58
N GLU A 72 17.53 10.21 -17.88
CA GLU A 72 16.55 9.82 -18.90
C GLU A 72 16.15 8.36 -18.75
N PHE A 73 17.12 7.49 -18.46
CA PHE A 73 16.89 6.08 -18.22
C PHE A 73 16.04 5.84 -16.96
N GLU A 74 16.38 6.49 -15.86
CA GLU A 74 15.58 6.46 -14.62
C GLU A 74 14.13 6.94 -14.84
N ARG A 75 13.96 8.04 -15.58
CA ARG A 75 12.62 8.55 -15.94
C ARG A 75 11.86 7.56 -16.81
N LYS A 76 12.51 6.95 -17.79
CA LYS A 76 11.90 5.94 -18.67
C LYS A 76 11.47 4.71 -17.87
N ASN A 77 12.35 4.17 -17.03
CA ASN A 77 12.05 3.02 -16.17
C ASN A 77 10.88 3.31 -15.25
N ARG A 78 10.83 4.51 -14.65
CA ARG A 78 9.70 4.93 -13.81
C ARG A 78 8.40 4.97 -14.60
N ARG A 79 8.40 5.55 -15.81
CA ARG A 79 7.22 5.59 -16.68
C ARG A 79 6.75 4.21 -17.09
N GLU A 80 7.67 3.32 -17.45
CA GLU A 80 7.36 1.93 -17.79
C GLU A 80 6.79 1.18 -16.57
N ALA A 81 7.37 1.35 -15.39
CA ALA A 81 6.85 0.77 -14.16
C ALA A 81 5.46 1.32 -13.80
N GLU A 82 5.23 2.63 -13.95
CA GLU A 82 3.92 3.25 -13.76
C GLU A 82 2.89 2.76 -14.79
N GLN A 83 3.28 2.60 -16.06
CA GLN A 83 2.43 2.05 -17.11
C GLN A 83 2.08 0.59 -16.85
N GLN A 84 3.06 -0.23 -16.49
CA GLN A 84 2.84 -1.62 -16.09
C GLN A 84 1.91 -1.71 -14.89
N ARG A 85 2.12 -0.86 -13.88
CA ARG A 85 1.25 -0.79 -12.71
C ARG A 85 -0.18 -0.40 -13.10
N LYS A 86 -0.36 0.64 -13.92
CA LYS A 86 -1.68 1.05 -14.41
C LYS A 86 -2.35 -0.03 -15.26
N ALA A 87 -1.58 -0.73 -16.09
CA ALA A 87 -2.08 -1.84 -16.89
C ALA A 87 -2.50 -3.02 -15.99
N ALA A 88 -1.73 -3.33 -14.94
CA ALA A 88 -2.08 -4.35 -13.95
C ALA A 88 -3.33 -3.96 -13.15
N GLU A 89 -3.46 -2.69 -12.75
CA GLU A 89 -4.64 -2.16 -12.07
C GLU A 89 -5.88 -2.17 -13.00
N ALA A 90 -5.72 -1.85 -14.28
CA ALA A 90 -6.80 -1.91 -15.27
C ALA A 90 -7.21 -3.35 -15.65
N ALA A 91 -6.25 -4.28 -15.64
CA ALA A 91 -6.49 -5.69 -15.88
C ALA A 91 -6.94 -6.45 -14.61
N PHE A 92 -6.93 -5.80 -13.44
CA PHE A 92 -7.31 -6.43 -12.19
C PHE A 92 -8.80 -6.73 -12.19
N VAL A 93 -9.13 -8.02 -12.14
CA VAL A 93 -10.50 -8.49 -11.96
C VAL A 93 -10.74 -8.69 -10.47
N VAL A 94 -11.70 -7.94 -9.92
CA VAL A 94 -12.11 -8.05 -8.52
C VAL A 94 -12.57 -9.49 -8.23
N PRO A 95 -11.89 -10.23 -7.34
CA PRO A 95 -12.31 -11.57 -6.99
C PRO A 95 -13.63 -11.53 -6.21
N ARG A 96 -14.36 -12.65 -6.22
CA ARG A 96 -15.57 -12.77 -5.41
C ARG A 96 -15.21 -12.72 -3.92
N PRO A 97 -16.09 -12.17 -3.06
CA PRO A 97 -15.93 -12.24 -1.62
C PRO A 97 -15.75 -13.69 -1.16
N GLU A 98 -14.70 -13.93 -0.40
CA GLU A 98 -14.34 -15.23 0.15
C GLU A 98 -14.75 -15.29 1.63
N ASN A 99 -15.54 -16.30 1.99
CA ASN A 99 -15.86 -16.58 3.39
C ASN A 99 -14.65 -17.29 4.03
N ARG A 100 -14.06 -16.66 5.06
CA ARG A 100 -12.87 -17.13 5.78
C ARG A 100 -13.21 -17.92 7.04
N GLY A 101 -14.49 -18.20 7.27
CA GLY A 101 -14.99 -19.04 8.35
C GLY A 101 -15.66 -18.26 9.47
N GLN A 102 -16.19 -19.03 10.42
CA GLN A 102 -16.89 -18.50 11.59
C GLN A 102 -15.92 -17.92 12.63
N LEU A 103 -16.39 -16.91 13.35
CA LEU A 103 -15.66 -16.21 14.39
C LEU A 103 -16.17 -16.60 15.77
N PRO A 104 -15.28 -16.72 16.77
CA PRO A 104 -15.67 -17.15 18.09
C PRO A 104 -16.47 -16.08 18.83
N VAL A 105 -17.50 -16.52 19.55
CA VAL A 105 -18.46 -15.69 20.28
C VAL A 105 -18.04 -15.59 21.74
N ILE A 106 -18.17 -14.41 22.34
CA ILE A 106 -17.87 -14.20 23.76
C ILE A 106 -19.12 -14.41 24.62
N GLY A 107 -20.22 -13.77 24.22
CA GLY A 107 -21.44 -13.74 25.00
C GLY A 107 -22.42 -12.69 24.48
N TYR A 108 -23.56 -12.58 25.14
CA TYR A 108 -24.57 -11.56 24.79
C TYR A 108 -24.97 -10.72 26.00
N PHE A 109 -25.29 -9.45 25.76
CA PHE A 109 -25.86 -8.54 26.74
C PHE A 109 -27.27 -8.14 26.28
N THR A 110 -28.15 -7.86 27.25
CA THR A 110 -29.53 -7.44 26.95
C THR A 110 -29.82 -6.09 27.55
N ARG A 111 -30.31 -5.15 26.75
CA ARG A 111 -30.78 -3.84 27.20
C ARG A 111 -32.30 -3.74 27.03
N LYS A 112 -33.00 -3.38 28.09
CA LYS A 112 -34.45 -3.14 28.03
C LYS A 112 -34.75 -1.84 27.27
N ALA A 113 -35.67 -1.91 26.33
CA ALA A 113 -36.32 -0.77 25.68
C ALA A 113 -37.82 -0.78 26.04
N PRO A 114 -38.57 0.34 25.83
CA PRO A 114 -39.93 0.48 26.36
C PRO A 114 -40.93 -0.60 25.92
N LYS A 115 -40.77 -1.19 24.73
CA LYS A 115 -41.63 -2.25 24.18
C LYS A 115 -40.87 -3.46 23.61
N SER A 116 -39.54 -3.42 23.70
CA SER A 116 -38.66 -4.41 23.08
C SER A 116 -37.42 -4.64 23.94
N LEU A 117 -36.68 -5.68 23.62
CA LEU A 117 -35.39 -5.96 24.22
C LEU A 117 -34.33 -5.90 23.13
N GLU A 118 -33.27 -5.14 23.36
CA GLU A 118 -32.09 -5.16 22.49
C GLU A 118 -31.15 -6.26 22.99
N ILE A 119 -30.84 -7.22 22.11
CA ILE A 119 -29.84 -8.26 22.36
C ILE A 119 -28.59 -7.88 21.58
N THR A 120 -27.48 -7.69 22.28
CA THR A 120 -26.17 -7.39 21.70
C THR A 120 -25.25 -8.59 21.89
N VAL A 121 -24.77 -9.18 20.80
CA VAL A 121 -23.82 -10.29 20.81
C VAL A 121 -22.42 -9.77 20.54
N TYR A 122 -21.47 -10.19 21.38
CA TYR A 122 -20.05 -9.86 21.29
C TYR A 122 -19.26 -11.04 20.75
N TYR A 123 -18.32 -10.77 19.84
CA TYR A 123 -17.48 -11.79 19.23
C TYR A 123 -16.08 -11.24 18.95
N LEU A 124 -15.09 -12.12 18.84
CA LEU A 124 -13.73 -11.73 18.50
C LEU A 124 -13.51 -11.79 16.99
N ALA A 125 -12.85 -10.79 16.45
CA ALA A 125 -12.45 -10.76 15.05
C ALA A 125 -11.00 -10.26 14.90
N PRO A 126 -10.40 -10.43 13.71
CA PRO A 126 -9.07 -9.92 13.43
C PRO A 126 -8.99 -8.40 13.60
N ARG A 127 -7.85 -7.86 14.05
CA ARG A 127 -7.66 -6.42 14.30
C ARG A 127 -7.98 -5.53 13.10
N GLU A 128 -7.59 -5.97 11.91
CA GLU A 128 -7.76 -5.24 10.65
C GLU A 128 -9.21 -5.32 10.11
N SER A 129 -10.07 -6.16 10.70
CA SER A 129 -11.44 -6.35 10.22
C SER A 129 -12.36 -5.21 10.64
N VAL A 130 -13.33 -4.83 9.82
CA VAL A 130 -14.42 -3.91 10.22
C VAL A 130 -15.78 -4.59 10.14
N ARG A 131 -16.79 -4.07 10.82
CA ARG A 131 -18.16 -4.59 10.67
C ARG A 131 -18.67 -4.27 9.26
N VAL A 132 -19.48 -5.16 8.70
CA VAL A 132 -20.12 -4.96 7.38
C VAL A 132 -20.82 -3.60 7.27
N ALA A 133 -21.51 -3.16 8.33
CA ALA A 133 -22.16 -1.85 8.36
C ALA A 133 -21.18 -0.67 8.23
N VAL A 134 -19.97 -0.79 8.83
CA VAL A 134 -18.92 0.23 8.73
C VAL A 134 -18.32 0.25 7.34
N ARG A 135 -18.03 -0.93 6.78
CA ARG A 135 -17.55 -1.07 5.40
C ARG A 135 -18.56 -0.45 4.42
N ASP A 136 -19.82 -0.85 4.50
CA ASP A 136 -20.85 -0.39 3.58
C ASP A 136 -21.05 1.13 3.70
N SER A 137 -20.99 1.69 4.91
CA SER A 137 -21.03 3.15 5.11
C SER A 137 -19.81 3.86 4.49
N ALA A 138 -18.62 3.29 4.63
CA ALA A 138 -17.39 3.83 4.08
C ALA A 138 -17.34 3.79 2.55
N SER A 139 -17.92 2.76 1.93
CA SER A 139 -18.02 2.64 0.47
C SER A 139 -18.92 3.70 -0.16
N HIS A 140 -19.90 4.22 0.59
CA HIS A 140 -20.86 5.24 0.12
C HIS A 140 -20.52 6.68 0.57
N GLY A 141 -19.49 6.86 1.41
CA GLY A 141 -19.11 8.17 1.94
C GLY A 141 -18.29 9.05 0.97
N PRO A 142 -18.10 10.34 1.30
CA PRO A 142 -17.27 11.26 0.51
C PRO A 142 -15.78 10.88 0.52
N PHE A 143 -15.33 10.15 1.54
CA PHE A 143 -13.99 9.57 1.64
C PHE A 143 -14.08 8.05 1.48
N LYS A 144 -14.09 7.59 0.23
CA LYS A 144 -14.10 6.15 -0.07
C LYS A 144 -12.88 5.49 0.55
N SER A 145 -13.12 4.53 1.44
CA SER A 145 -12.08 3.68 2.03
C SER A 145 -12.44 2.24 1.79
N SER A 146 -11.48 1.47 1.26
CA SER A 146 -11.66 0.05 1.00
C SER A 146 -11.27 -0.75 2.24
N PHE A 147 -12.23 -1.50 2.77
CA PHE A 147 -12.01 -2.43 3.88
C PHE A 147 -12.19 -3.87 3.38
N PRO A 148 -11.12 -4.48 2.87
CA PRO A 148 -11.22 -5.80 2.25
C PRO A 148 -11.47 -6.90 3.28
N CYS A 149 -11.11 -6.69 4.56
CA CYS A 149 -11.39 -7.60 5.64
C CYS A 149 -12.60 -7.09 6.45
N TYR A 150 -13.69 -7.85 6.48
CA TYR A 150 -14.88 -7.43 7.23
C TYR A 150 -15.62 -8.61 7.86
N THR A 151 -16.41 -8.32 8.88
CA THR A 151 -17.22 -9.30 9.60
C THR A 151 -18.71 -9.08 9.30
N SER A 152 -19.44 -10.18 9.17
CA SER A 152 -20.89 -10.17 9.11
C SER A 152 -21.43 -11.09 10.18
N ALA A 153 -22.29 -10.56 11.05
CA ALA A 153 -22.98 -11.35 12.06
C ALA A 153 -24.47 -11.25 11.78
N ALA A 154 -24.89 -11.99 10.76
CA ALA A 154 -26.29 -12.06 10.38
C ALA A 154 -27.08 -12.83 11.44
N TRP A 155 -28.23 -12.28 11.78
CA TRP A 155 -29.17 -12.93 12.67
C TRP A 155 -30.18 -13.75 11.84
N GLY A 156 -30.50 -14.97 12.28
CA GLY A 156 -31.62 -15.74 11.71
C GLY A 156 -32.96 -15.00 11.81
N PRO A 157 -34.02 -15.37 11.07
CA PRO A 157 -35.32 -14.69 11.08
C PRO A 157 -35.81 -14.22 12.46
N ALA A 158 -36.50 -13.06 12.50
CA ALA A 158 -37.05 -12.47 13.73
C ALA A 158 -38.15 -13.34 14.38
N THR A 159 -38.55 -14.44 13.77
CA THR A 159 -39.53 -15.39 14.30
C THR A 159 -38.88 -16.61 14.95
N ASP A 160 -37.59 -16.86 14.71
CA ASP A 160 -36.91 -18.08 15.16
C ASP A 160 -36.58 -18.07 16.66
N ALA A 161 -37.03 -19.10 17.38
CA ALA A 161 -36.59 -19.40 18.73
C ALA A 161 -36.02 -20.84 18.73
N PRO A 162 -34.76 -21.07 19.12
CA PRO A 162 -33.77 -20.11 19.63
C PRO A 162 -33.21 -19.15 18.56
N ARG A 163 -32.70 -17.98 18.98
CA ARG A 163 -32.09 -16.98 18.10
C ARG A 163 -30.69 -17.41 17.71
N ARG A 164 -30.48 -17.72 16.43
CA ARG A 164 -29.16 -18.08 15.91
C ARG A 164 -28.35 -16.86 15.48
N VAL A 165 -27.09 -16.80 15.92
CA VAL A 165 -26.10 -15.81 15.50
C VAL A 165 -24.77 -16.50 15.25
N ASN A 166 -24.33 -16.46 13.99
CA ASN A 166 -23.05 -17.02 13.56
C ASN A 166 -22.25 -15.89 12.90
N PRO A 167 -21.36 -15.22 13.65
CA PRO A 167 -20.46 -14.23 13.08
C PRO A 167 -19.48 -14.90 12.12
N GLU A 168 -19.31 -14.32 10.93
CA GLU A 168 -18.44 -14.83 9.87
C GLU A 168 -17.46 -13.75 9.43
N LEU A 169 -16.27 -14.19 9.03
CA LEU A 169 -15.21 -13.35 8.48
C LEU A 169 -15.20 -13.45 6.96
N PHE A 170 -15.05 -12.31 6.29
CA PHE A 170 -14.99 -12.24 4.84
C PHE A 170 -13.77 -11.45 4.36
N TRP A 171 -13.26 -11.90 3.23
CA TRP A 171 -12.21 -11.25 2.47
C TRP A 171 -12.72 -10.84 1.08
N ALA A 172 -12.75 -9.55 0.79
CA ALA A 172 -13.25 -9.00 -0.47
C ALA A 172 -12.38 -7.79 -0.91
N PRO A 173 -11.24 -8.03 -1.58
CA PRO A 173 -10.40 -6.95 -2.08
C PRO A 173 -11.02 -6.29 -3.31
N GLU A 174 -11.23 -4.97 -3.24
CA GLU A 174 -11.76 -4.17 -4.36
C GLU A 174 -10.64 -3.66 -5.28
N GLU A 175 -9.40 -3.66 -4.81
CA GLU A 175 -8.24 -3.10 -5.51
C GLU A 175 -7.03 -4.05 -5.44
N LEU A 176 -6.15 -3.98 -6.44
CA LEU A 176 -4.96 -4.83 -6.52
C LEU A 176 -4.06 -4.72 -5.27
N GLY A 177 -3.90 -3.51 -4.73
CA GLY A 177 -3.11 -3.27 -3.51
C GLY A 177 -3.71 -3.89 -2.26
N ALA A 178 -5.03 -4.16 -2.24
CA ALA A 178 -5.70 -4.81 -1.13
C ALA A 178 -5.37 -6.31 -1.07
N VAL A 179 -5.10 -6.96 -2.21
CA VAL A 179 -4.79 -8.40 -2.28
C VAL A 179 -3.63 -8.78 -1.36
N ALA A 180 -2.59 -7.94 -1.28
CA ALA A 180 -1.43 -8.15 -0.41
C ALA A 180 -1.76 -8.17 1.09
N LYS A 181 -2.93 -7.65 1.51
CA LYS A 181 -3.37 -7.64 2.91
C LYS A 181 -4.15 -8.91 3.31
N SER A 182 -4.32 -9.87 2.40
CA SER A 182 -5.09 -11.11 2.63
C SER A 182 -4.64 -11.86 3.88
N GLU A 183 -3.32 -12.00 4.08
CA GLU A 183 -2.74 -12.75 5.21
C GLU A 183 -3.13 -12.17 6.59
N ARG A 184 -3.52 -10.90 6.66
CA ARG A 184 -3.98 -10.27 7.91
C ARG A 184 -5.46 -10.52 8.20
N CYS A 185 -6.21 -11.09 7.25
CA CYS A 185 -7.64 -11.37 7.36
C CYS A 185 -7.91 -12.85 7.61
N HIS A 186 -7.37 -13.38 8.70
CA HIS A 186 -7.57 -14.76 9.12
C HIS A 186 -8.01 -14.84 10.58
N PRO A 187 -8.85 -15.82 10.96
CA PRO A 187 -9.19 -16.07 12.35
C PRO A 187 -7.92 -16.24 13.20
N GLY A 188 -7.92 -15.70 14.42
CA GLY A 188 -6.79 -15.80 15.36
C GLY A 188 -5.65 -14.78 15.17
N VAL A 189 -5.62 -14.02 14.07
CA VAL A 189 -4.59 -12.97 13.84
C VAL A 189 -4.98 -11.67 14.53
N GLY A 190 -4.56 -11.52 15.79
CA GLY A 190 -4.82 -10.35 16.62
C GLY A 190 -6.31 -10.13 16.88
N SER A 191 -6.76 -10.27 18.12
CA SER A 191 -8.19 -10.17 18.44
C SER A 191 -8.62 -8.74 18.75
N LYS A 192 -9.82 -8.39 18.29
CA LYS A 192 -10.60 -7.25 18.75
C LYS A 192 -12.07 -7.62 18.95
N VAL A 193 -12.72 -6.96 19.89
CA VAL A 193 -14.13 -7.19 20.22
C VAL A 193 -15.02 -6.42 19.25
N HIS A 194 -15.84 -7.16 18.50
CA HIS A 194 -16.94 -6.62 17.70
C HIS A 194 -18.28 -6.91 18.36
N GLU A 195 -19.30 -6.16 17.94
CA GLU A 195 -20.68 -6.38 18.38
C GLU A 195 -21.67 -6.33 17.21
N THR A 196 -22.76 -7.09 17.36
CA THR A 196 -23.97 -6.99 16.55
C THR A 196 -25.17 -6.91 17.48
N SER A 197 -26.16 -6.08 17.16
CA SER A 197 -27.38 -5.97 17.97
C SER A 197 -28.64 -6.21 17.16
N ARG A 198 -29.66 -6.72 17.84
CA ARG A 198 -30.99 -6.90 17.29
C ARG A 198 -32.06 -6.62 18.33
N PHE A 199 -33.10 -5.92 17.92
CA PHE A 199 -34.31 -5.76 18.72
C PHE A 199 -35.19 -7.00 18.58
N VAL A 200 -35.69 -7.49 19.71
CA VAL A 200 -36.71 -8.54 19.78
C VAL A 200 -37.93 -8.01 20.52
N ASP A 201 -39.10 -8.47 20.09
CA ASP A 201 -40.36 -8.13 20.75
C ASP A 201 -40.51 -8.91 22.05
N GLY A 202 -41.09 -8.24 23.05
CA GLY A 202 -41.38 -8.82 24.35
C GLY A 202 -40.29 -8.60 25.41
N PRO A 203 -40.63 -8.83 26.70
CA PRO A 203 -39.77 -8.49 27.83
C PRO A 203 -38.75 -9.57 28.19
N VAL A 204 -38.89 -10.79 27.65
CA VAL A 204 -38.03 -11.95 27.96
C VAL A 204 -37.14 -12.26 26.75
N PRO A 205 -35.80 -12.29 26.90
CA PRO A 205 -34.91 -12.68 25.81
C PRO A 205 -35.13 -14.15 25.46
N PRO A 206 -35.38 -14.51 24.18
CA PRO A 206 -35.24 -15.90 23.75
C PRO A 206 -33.78 -16.37 23.93
N PRO A 207 -33.54 -17.69 24.06
CA PRO A 207 -32.19 -18.23 24.09
C PRO A 207 -31.43 -17.83 22.81
N VAL A 208 -30.18 -17.40 22.98
CA VAL A 208 -29.27 -17.11 21.87
C VAL A 208 -28.36 -18.31 21.68
N VAL A 209 -28.26 -18.81 20.45
CA VAL A 209 -27.42 -19.95 20.09
C VAL A 209 -26.48 -19.58 18.96
N THR A 210 -25.34 -20.26 18.92
CA THR A 210 -24.32 -20.14 17.87
C THR A 210 -23.81 -21.52 17.50
N ASP A 211 -23.24 -21.65 16.31
CA ASP A 211 -22.48 -22.86 15.92
C ASP A 211 -20.97 -22.66 16.11
N SER A 212 -20.57 -21.43 16.48
CA SER A 212 -19.17 -21.04 16.68
C SER A 212 -18.64 -21.45 18.06
N ALA A 213 -17.32 -21.42 18.22
CA ALA A 213 -16.69 -21.61 19.53
C ALA A 213 -17.07 -20.46 20.47
N ILE A 214 -17.18 -20.77 21.76
CA ILE A 214 -17.37 -19.78 22.82
C ILE A 214 -16.03 -19.55 23.49
N VAL A 215 -15.61 -18.29 23.56
CA VAL A 215 -14.32 -17.87 24.10
C VAL A 215 -14.51 -16.80 25.16
N ASP A 216 -13.49 -16.57 25.98
CA ASP A 216 -13.42 -15.36 26.80
C ASP A 216 -13.00 -14.14 25.97
N ARG A 217 -12.94 -12.96 26.59
CA ARG A 217 -12.51 -11.71 25.93
C ARG A 217 -11.09 -11.78 25.37
N TYR A 218 -10.23 -12.63 25.92
CA TYR A 218 -8.84 -12.78 25.51
C TYR A 218 -8.65 -13.84 24.43
N GLY A 219 -9.71 -14.57 24.09
CA GLY A 219 -9.69 -15.63 23.08
C GLY A 219 -9.38 -17.02 23.65
N ASN A 220 -9.37 -17.20 24.97
CA ASN A 220 -9.26 -18.53 25.56
C ASN A 220 -10.58 -19.27 25.33
N GLU A 221 -10.49 -20.49 24.80
CA GLU A 221 -11.66 -21.32 24.51
C GLU A 221 -12.33 -21.77 25.82
N ILE A 222 -13.63 -21.50 25.92
CA ILE A 222 -14.52 -21.96 27.00
C ILE A 222 -15.29 -23.19 26.52
N LEU A 223 -15.80 -23.14 25.28
CA LEU A 223 -16.53 -24.23 24.65
C LEU A 223 -16.13 -24.32 23.17
N PRO A 224 -15.78 -25.51 22.66
CA PRO A 224 -15.46 -25.69 21.24
C PRO A 224 -16.67 -25.42 20.35
N ALA A 225 -16.41 -25.15 19.07
CA ALA A 225 -17.46 -24.94 18.07
C ALA A 225 -18.33 -26.19 17.94
N ALA A 226 -19.62 -26.06 18.23
CA ALA A 226 -20.60 -27.13 18.11
C ALA A 226 -21.98 -26.54 17.80
N ALA A 227 -22.79 -27.32 17.08
CA ALA A 227 -24.08 -26.84 16.59
C ALA A 227 -25.03 -26.50 17.76
N GLY A 228 -25.54 -25.28 17.77
CA GLY A 228 -26.51 -24.83 18.76
C GLY A 228 -25.94 -24.57 20.17
N ASN A 229 -24.64 -24.29 20.27
CA ASN A 229 -24.01 -23.80 21.50
C ASN A 229 -24.82 -22.62 22.09
N VAL A 230 -25.21 -22.73 23.36
CA VAL A 230 -25.94 -21.67 24.05
C VAL A 230 -24.97 -20.56 24.42
N VAL A 231 -25.18 -19.37 23.86
CA VAL A 231 -24.34 -18.21 24.11
C VAL A 231 -24.57 -17.72 25.54
N PRO A 232 -23.53 -17.52 26.37
CA PRO A 232 -23.70 -17.08 27.75
C PRO A 232 -24.17 -15.64 27.83
N LYS A 233 -25.07 -15.36 28.78
CA LYS A 233 -25.49 -14.00 29.11
C LYS A 233 -24.41 -13.31 29.94
N LEU A 234 -23.96 -12.15 29.49
CA LEU A 234 -22.99 -11.33 30.18
C LEU A 234 -23.67 -10.48 31.27
N PRO A 235 -23.01 -10.28 32.43
CA PRO A 235 -23.54 -9.46 33.51
C PRO A 235 -23.55 -7.96 33.16
N GLU A 236 -22.58 -7.52 32.36
CA GLU A 236 -22.37 -6.13 32.00
C GLU A 236 -22.12 -5.97 30.49
N LYS A 237 -22.35 -4.75 30.00
CA LYS A 237 -22.09 -4.39 28.60
C LYS A 237 -20.57 -4.37 28.36
N MET A 238 -20.10 -5.02 27.30
CA MET A 238 -18.72 -4.85 26.83
C MET A 238 -18.60 -3.64 25.91
N TYR A 239 -17.44 -2.98 25.97
CA TYR A 239 -17.07 -1.96 25.01
C TYR A 239 -16.34 -2.62 23.84
N PRO A 240 -16.84 -2.47 22.60
CA PRO A 240 -16.11 -2.91 21.42
C PRO A 240 -14.81 -2.11 21.30
N ASP A 241 -13.78 -2.74 20.77
CA ASP A 241 -12.52 -2.05 20.53
C ASP A 241 -12.68 -1.06 19.35
N PRO A 242 -11.97 0.08 19.37
CA PRO A 242 -12.03 1.09 18.31
C PRO A 242 -11.59 0.55 16.93
#